data_AF-A0A9Q3BHH6-F1
#
_entry.id   AF-A0A9Q3BHH6-F1
#
_cell.length_a   1.000
_cell.length_b   1.000
_cell.length_c   1.000
_cell.angle_alpha   90.00
_cell.angle_beta   90.00
_cell.angle_gamma   90.00
#
_symmetry.space_group_name_H-M   'P 1'
#
loop_
_entity.id
_entity.type
_entity.pdbx_description
1 polymer ?
#
loop_
_entity_poly.entity_id
_entity_poly.type
_entity_poly.pdbx_seq_one_letter_code
_entity_poly.pdbx_strand_id
1 'polypeptide(L)'
;MTEERIQAYDKVKYVLTNAPLLFMPDWKLTFKLYMDKCGKYLGAALHQAQIVNDKPHEGPVCFISRKIKPIEARNGESQMECHCLVWALEKLHYYLDDSVFEVITYCNAVRSLLNIKNPNRHMLRCQISIHEYRGNITIAHKAGNIHKTADGLSRCTLLNTPDNPAYVPENEDP
;
A
#
# COMPACT_ATOMS: atom_id res chain seq x y z
N MET A 1 14.01 -19.89 -20.79
CA MET A 1 14.31 -19.23 -19.51
C MET A 1 15.65 -19.81 -19.04
N THR A 2 16.68 -19.01 -18.77
CA THR A 2 18.02 -19.53 -18.45
C THR A 2 18.06 -20.14 -17.04
N GLU A 3 18.94 -21.12 -16.83
CA GLU A 3 19.07 -21.85 -15.56
C GLU A 3 19.35 -20.92 -14.37
N GLU A 4 20.18 -19.90 -14.58
CA GLU A 4 20.45 -18.83 -13.60
C GLU A 4 19.18 -18.04 -13.20
N ARG A 5 18.26 -17.79 -14.14
CA ARG A 5 17.02 -17.05 -13.85
C ARG A 5 16.05 -17.89 -13.02
N ILE A 6 16.02 -19.20 -13.26
CA ILE A 6 15.19 -20.14 -12.51
C ILE A 6 15.72 -20.21 -11.06
N GLN A 7 17.02 -20.38 -10.89
CA GLN A 7 17.65 -20.41 -9.57
C GLN A 7 17.45 -19.10 -8.80
N ALA A 8 17.58 -17.95 -9.47
CA ALA A 8 17.31 -16.64 -8.85
C ALA A 8 15.84 -16.51 -8.42
N TYR A 9 14.90 -16.93 -9.28
CA TYR A 9 13.46 -16.91 -8.97
C TYR A 9 13.12 -17.83 -7.79
N ASP A 10 13.63 -19.06 -7.78
CA ASP A 10 13.39 -20.02 -6.71
C ASP A 10 14.01 -19.55 -5.39
N LYS A 11 15.16 -18.88 -5.44
CA LYS A 11 15.78 -18.27 -4.26
C LYS A 11 14.93 -17.13 -3.70
N VAL A 12 14.39 -16.26 -4.55
CA VAL A 12 13.47 -15.20 -4.12
C VAL A 12 12.21 -15.80 -3.51
N LYS A 13 11.62 -16.82 -4.15
CA LYS A 13 10.46 -17.54 -3.62
C LYS A 13 10.76 -18.15 -2.25
N TYR A 14 11.89 -18.85 -2.12
CA TYR A 14 12.32 -19.46 -0.86
C TYR A 14 12.52 -18.43 0.26
N VAL A 15 13.19 -17.31 -0.02
CA VAL A 15 13.40 -16.24 0.96
C VAL A 15 12.05 -15.61 1.35
N LEU A 16 11.16 -15.36 0.38
CA LEU A 16 9.83 -14.80 0.63
C LEU A 16 8.89 -15.75 1.39
N THR A 17 9.13 -17.06 1.38
CA THR A 17 8.30 -18.02 2.11
C THR A 17 8.88 -18.45 3.45
N ASN A 18 10.17 -18.20 3.71
CA ASN A 18 10.87 -18.70 4.91
C ASN A 18 11.54 -17.63 5.79
N ALA A 19 11.64 -16.36 5.37
CA ALA A 19 12.17 -15.33 6.27
C ALA A 19 11.15 -15.00 7.39
N PRO A 20 11.58 -14.47 8.56
CA PRO A 20 10.67 -13.96 9.60
C PRO A 20 10.08 -12.64 9.06
N LEU A 21 9.14 -12.78 8.13
CA LEU A 21 8.98 -11.76 7.10
C LEU A 21 8.04 -10.61 7.48
N LEU A 22 7.35 -10.72 8.61
CA LEU A 22 6.47 -9.67 9.12
C LEU A 22 6.75 -9.42 10.60
N PHE A 23 6.78 -8.15 10.96
CA PHE A 23 6.81 -7.71 12.35
C PHE A 23 5.43 -7.87 12.98
N MET A 24 5.42 -8.29 14.24
CA MET A 24 4.20 -8.22 15.04
C MET A 24 3.89 -6.74 15.29
N PRO A 25 2.67 -6.26 15.01
CA PRO A 25 2.33 -4.85 15.19
C PRO A 25 2.47 -4.44 16.66
N ASP A 26 3.08 -3.28 16.90
CA ASP A 26 3.08 -2.60 18.20
C ASP A 26 2.40 -1.24 18.07
N TRP A 27 1.16 -1.12 18.54
CA TRP A 27 0.36 0.11 18.45
C TRP A 27 0.96 1.32 19.20
N LYS A 28 1.98 1.12 20.04
CA LYS A 28 2.70 2.23 20.68
C LYS A 28 3.70 2.90 19.75
N LEU A 29 4.05 2.27 18.63
CA LEU A 29 5.03 2.74 17.67
C LEU A 29 4.34 3.25 16.41
N THR A 30 4.93 4.25 15.77
CA THR A 30 4.38 4.85 14.55
C THR A 30 4.45 3.87 13.37
N PHE A 31 3.32 3.70 12.68
CA PHE A 31 3.28 2.94 11.43
C PHE A 31 3.71 3.80 10.23
N LYS A 32 4.23 3.14 9.20
CA LYS A 32 4.55 3.74 7.90
C LYS A 32 3.78 3.01 6.80
N LEU A 33 2.86 3.70 6.16
CA LEU A 33 2.07 3.18 5.06
C LEU A 33 2.69 3.62 3.73
N TYR A 34 3.39 2.71 3.07
CA TYR A 34 3.86 2.92 1.70
C TYR A 34 2.76 2.54 0.73
N MET A 35 2.49 3.43 -0.23
CA MET A 35 1.52 3.17 -1.28
C MET A 35 2.19 3.25 -2.64
N ASP A 36 1.70 2.45 -3.57
CA ASP A 36 2.06 2.53 -4.98
C ASP A 36 0.89 2.10 -5.85
N LYS A 37 0.79 2.70 -7.04
CA LYS A 37 -0.05 2.16 -8.12
C LYS A 37 0.85 1.90 -9.31
N CYS A 38 0.66 0.75 -9.94
CA CYS A 38 1.33 0.42 -11.17
C CYS A 38 0.37 -0.21 -12.16
N GLY A 39 0.27 0.40 -13.35
CA GLY A 39 -0.55 -0.10 -14.44
C GLY A 39 -2.01 -0.35 -14.02
N LYS A 40 -2.34 -1.61 -13.75
CA LYS A 40 -3.69 -2.09 -13.42
C LYS A 40 -3.87 -2.52 -11.95
N TYR A 41 -2.92 -2.22 -11.07
CA TYR A 41 -2.96 -2.66 -9.67
C TYR A 41 -2.66 -1.52 -8.70
N LEU A 42 -3.25 -1.65 -7.52
CA LEU A 42 -2.96 -0.87 -6.32
C LEU A 42 -2.18 -1.76 -5.35
N GLY A 43 -1.17 -1.21 -4.71
CA GLY A 43 -0.38 -1.88 -3.69
C GLY A 43 -0.15 -0.96 -2.49
N ALA A 44 -0.19 -1.53 -1.30
CA ALA A 44 0.28 -0.85 -0.11
C ALA A 44 1.03 -1.82 0.82
N ALA A 45 2.01 -1.27 1.52
CA ALA A 45 2.82 -1.98 2.50
C ALA A 45 2.81 -1.18 3.81
N LEU A 46 2.29 -1.81 4.86
CA LEU A 46 2.33 -1.27 6.22
C LEU A 46 3.63 -1.72 6.87
N HIS A 47 4.43 -0.79 7.35
CA HIS A 47 5.73 -1.01 7.96
C HIS A 47 5.76 -0.42 9.37
N GLN A 48 6.72 -0.88 10.17
CA GLN A 48 6.99 -0.31 11.47
C GLN A 48 8.50 -0.39 11.78
N ALA A 49 9.02 0.63 12.47
CA ALA A 49 10.37 0.61 13.00
C ALA A 49 10.38 0.00 14.40
N GLN A 50 11.08 -1.12 14.59
CA GLN A 50 11.18 -1.86 15.86
C GLN A 50 12.64 -2.16 16.19
N ILE A 51 12.91 -2.46 17.46
CA ILE A 51 14.23 -2.95 17.88
C ILE A 51 14.30 -4.45 17.66
N VAL A 52 15.22 -4.89 16.81
CA VAL A 52 15.52 -6.31 16.57
C VAL A 52 17.01 -6.48 16.81
N ASN A 53 17.40 -7.41 17.70
CA ASN A 53 18.80 -7.64 18.09
C ASN A 53 19.52 -6.34 18.50
N ASP A 54 18.89 -5.56 19.39
CA ASP A 54 19.39 -4.29 19.94
C ASP A 54 19.65 -3.17 18.90
N LYS A 55 19.09 -3.31 17.70
CA LYS A 55 19.22 -2.33 16.62
C LYS A 55 17.86 -1.93 16.06
N PRO A 56 17.68 -0.67 15.62
CA PRO A 56 16.47 -0.26 14.93
C PRO A 56 16.42 -0.89 13.54
N HIS A 57 15.33 -1.57 13.25
CA HIS A 57 15.00 -2.15 11.96
C HIS A 57 13.62 -1.66 11.54
N GLU A 58 13.49 -1.20 10.30
CA GLU A 58 12.17 -0.98 9.68
C GLU A 58 11.79 -2.25 8.93
N GLY A 59 10.68 -2.86 9.34
CA GLY A 59 10.18 -4.10 8.76
C GLY A 59 8.71 -3.97 8.36
N PRO A 60 8.25 -4.78 7.41
CA PRO A 60 6.84 -4.84 7.05
C PRO A 60 6.03 -5.52 8.16
N VAL A 61 4.81 -5.05 8.37
CA VAL A 61 3.78 -5.63 9.25
C VAL A 61 2.71 -6.30 8.40
N CYS A 62 2.31 -5.67 7.30
CA CYS A 62 1.27 -6.18 6.41
C CYS A 62 1.48 -5.70 4.97
N PHE A 63 1.09 -6.53 4.02
CA PHE A 63 1.08 -6.22 2.60
C PHE A 63 -0.34 -6.40 2.07
N ILE A 64 -0.82 -5.42 1.31
CA ILE A 64 -2.10 -5.49 0.62
C ILE A 64 -1.93 -5.09 -0.84
N SER A 65 -2.64 -5.77 -1.72
CA SER A 65 -2.70 -5.43 -3.14
C SER A 65 -4.05 -5.78 -3.72
N ARG A 66 -4.50 -5.04 -4.73
CA ARG A 66 -5.66 -5.44 -5.53
C ARG A 66 -5.58 -4.95 -6.96
N LYS A 67 -6.37 -5.58 -7.81
CA LYS A 67 -6.61 -5.10 -9.17
C LYS A 67 -7.50 -3.86 -9.18
N ILE A 68 -7.16 -2.92 -10.05
CA ILE A 68 -7.95 -1.73 -10.36
C ILE A 68 -9.17 -2.17 -11.17
N LYS A 69 -10.37 -1.76 -10.73
CA LYS A 69 -11.62 -2.03 -11.45
C LYS A 69 -11.64 -1.25 -12.78
N PRO A 70 -12.28 -1.74 -13.84
CA PRO A 70 -12.33 -1.03 -15.13
C PRO A 70 -12.85 0.41 -15.05
N ILE A 71 -13.78 0.68 -14.13
CA ILE A 71 -14.31 2.02 -13.88
C ILE A 71 -13.28 2.95 -13.23
N GLU A 72 -12.46 2.43 -12.32
CA GLU A 72 -11.40 3.16 -11.63
C GLU A 72 -10.26 3.49 -12.61
N ALA A 73 -9.95 2.59 -13.53
CA ALA A 73 -8.89 2.77 -14.53
C ALA A 73 -9.07 3.99 -15.46
N ARG A 74 -10.26 4.60 -15.49
CA ARG A 74 -10.55 5.82 -16.26
C ARG A 74 -10.10 7.09 -15.55
N ASN A 75 -9.76 7.02 -14.27
CA ASN A 75 -9.36 8.16 -13.46
C ASN A 75 -7.91 8.58 -13.76
N GLY A 76 -7.62 9.87 -13.58
CA GLY A 76 -6.26 10.42 -13.71
C GLY A 76 -5.32 9.92 -12.59
N GLU A 77 -4.01 10.13 -12.75
CA GLU A 77 -3.02 9.59 -11.82
C GLU A 77 -3.21 10.03 -10.37
N SER A 78 -3.41 11.33 -10.13
CA SER A 78 -3.64 11.87 -8.79
C SER A 78 -4.94 11.35 -8.15
N GLN A 79 -5.98 11.11 -8.96
CA GLN A 79 -7.24 10.54 -8.49
C GLN A 79 -7.04 9.07 -8.08
N MET A 80 -6.25 8.32 -8.85
CA MET A 80 -5.95 6.93 -8.54
C MET A 80 -5.05 6.76 -7.32
N GLU A 81 -4.11 7.68 -7.08
CA GLU A 81 -3.33 7.71 -5.85
C GLU A 81 -4.21 8.01 -4.63
N CYS A 82 -5.13 8.97 -4.78
CA CYS A 82 -6.13 9.28 -3.77
C CYS A 82 -7.02 8.05 -3.46
N HIS A 83 -7.42 7.32 -4.50
CA HIS A 83 -8.20 6.10 -4.39
C HIS A 83 -7.40 4.97 -3.71
N CYS A 84 -6.11 4.85 -4.02
CA CYS A 84 -5.20 3.92 -3.36
C CYS A 84 -5.13 4.19 -1.86
N LEU A 85 -5.04 5.47 -1.47
CA LEU A 85 -5.04 5.88 -0.07
C LEU A 85 -6.32 5.48 0.65
N VAL A 86 -7.48 5.87 0.12
CA VAL A 86 -8.77 5.55 0.75
C VAL A 86 -8.94 4.04 0.90
N TRP A 87 -8.67 3.30 -0.16
CA TRP A 87 -8.73 1.83 -0.14
C TRP A 87 -7.77 1.22 0.90
N ALA A 88 -6.53 1.71 1.00
CA ALA A 88 -5.55 1.19 1.95
C ALA A 88 -5.96 1.48 3.39
N LEU A 89 -6.48 2.67 3.68
CA LEU A 89 -7.00 3.02 5.01
C LEU A 89 -8.20 2.15 5.40
N GLU A 90 -9.15 1.94 4.49
CA GLU A 90 -10.31 1.06 4.73
C GLU A 90 -9.87 -0.38 5.04
N LYS A 91 -8.88 -0.91 4.31
CA LYS A 91 -8.39 -2.29 4.52
C LYS A 91 -7.53 -2.45 5.76
N LEU A 92 -6.81 -1.41 6.15
CA LEU A 92 -5.90 -1.42 7.29
C LEU A 92 -6.50 -0.73 8.52
N HIS A 93 -7.80 -0.43 8.52
CA HIS A 93 -8.47 0.28 9.61
C HIS A 93 -8.14 -0.31 10.98
N TYR A 94 -8.22 -1.64 11.15
CA TYR A 94 -7.90 -2.31 12.42
C TYR A 94 -6.45 -2.16 12.90
N TYR A 95 -5.52 -1.78 12.02
CA TYR A 95 -4.13 -1.45 12.39
C TYR A 95 -3.95 0.04 12.68
N LEU A 96 -4.68 0.89 11.96
CA LEU A 96 -4.46 2.34 11.94
C LEU A 96 -5.39 3.10 12.89
N ASP A 97 -6.49 2.49 13.30
CA ASP A 97 -7.39 3.07 14.28
C ASP A 97 -6.64 3.39 15.59
N ASP A 98 -6.90 4.58 16.12
CA ASP A 98 -6.22 5.21 17.25
C ASP A 98 -4.67 5.21 17.21
N SER A 99 -4.07 4.92 16.06
CA SER A 99 -2.61 4.79 15.90
C SER A 99 -2.04 5.98 15.15
N VAL A 100 -0.81 6.38 15.49
CA VAL A 100 -0.07 7.40 14.72
C VAL A 100 0.59 6.76 13.53
N PHE A 101 0.41 7.33 12.34
CA PHE A 101 1.01 6.80 11.13
C PHE A 101 1.40 7.85 10.09
N GLU A 102 2.42 7.51 9.31
CA GLU A 102 2.90 8.28 8.17
C GLU A 102 2.51 7.58 6.87
N VAL A 103 1.86 8.29 5.96
CA VAL A 103 1.59 7.84 4.59
C VAL A 103 2.69 8.34 3.67
N ILE A 104 3.33 7.43 2.96
CA ILE A 104 4.36 7.71 1.96
C ILE A 104 3.76 7.49 0.57
N THR A 105 3.67 8.57 -0.21
CA THR A 105 3.17 8.58 -1.60
C THR A 105 4.16 9.28 -2.53
N TYR A 106 4.16 8.94 -3.81
CA TYR A 106 4.90 9.68 -4.84
C TYR A 106 4.06 10.82 -5.46
N CYS A 107 2.84 11.05 -4.98
CA CYS A 107 1.94 12.08 -5.49
C CYS A 107 1.88 13.32 -4.59
N ASN A 108 2.42 14.44 -5.08
CA ASN A 108 2.35 15.73 -4.38
C ASN A 108 0.90 16.22 -4.16
N ALA A 109 -0.04 15.86 -5.03
CA ALA A 109 -1.45 16.25 -4.86
C ALA A 109 -2.08 15.60 -3.62
N VAL A 110 -1.70 14.35 -3.32
CA VAL A 110 -2.17 13.63 -2.12
C VAL A 110 -1.50 14.17 -0.86
N ARG A 111 -0.22 14.58 -0.93
CA ARG A 111 0.45 15.29 0.18
C ARG A 111 -0.32 16.55 0.59
N SER A 112 -0.78 17.32 -0.37
CA SER A 112 -1.52 18.57 -0.12
C SER A 112 -2.98 18.35 0.26
N LEU A 113 -3.50 17.11 0.18
CA LEU A 113 -4.93 16.77 0.27
C LEU A 113 -5.62 17.35 1.51
N LEU A 114 -4.96 17.34 2.67
CA LEU A 114 -5.52 17.84 3.93
C LEU A 114 -5.64 19.36 4.02
N ASN A 115 -4.94 20.09 3.14
CA ASN A 115 -4.76 21.54 3.18
C ASN A 115 -5.30 22.26 1.93
N ILE A 116 -5.89 21.53 0.98
CA ILE A 116 -6.46 22.14 -0.24
C ILE A 116 -7.75 22.89 0.12
N LYS A 117 -7.82 24.17 -0.28
CA LYS A 117 -9.01 25.02 -0.06
C LYS A 117 -10.17 24.70 -1.00
N ASN A 118 -9.86 24.40 -2.27
CA ASN A 118 -10.86 24.13 -3.31
C ASN A 118 -10.58 22.78 -3.99
N PRO A 119 -10.83 21.65 -3.31
CA PRO A 119 -10.59 20.34 -3.89
C PRO A 119 -11.61 20.05 -5.00
N ASN A 120 -11.19 19.36 -6.05
CA ASN A 120 -12.15 18.79 -7.00
C ASN A 120 -13.02 17.72 -6.30
N ARG A 121 -14.13 17.32 -6.91
CA ARG A 121 -15.09 16.37 -6.31
C ARG A 121 -14.44 15.06 -5.82
N HIS A 122 -13.43 14.54 -6.52
CA HIS A 122 -12.74 13.31 -6.13
C HIS A 122 -11.84 13.52 -4.91
N MET A 123 -11.06 14.59 -4.92
CA MET A 123 -10.20 14.95 -3.79
C MET A 123 -11.02 15.30 -2.55
N LEU A 124 -12.17 15.96 -2.72
CA LEU A 124 -13.09 16.22 -1.61
C LEU A 124 -13.59 14.93 -0.98
N ARG A 125 -13.97 13.93 -1.79
CA ARG A 125 -14.39 12.62 -1.28
C ARG A 125 -13.28 11.93 -0.50
N CYS A 126 -12.06 11.91 -1.03
CA CYS A 126 -10.93 11.36 -0.27
C CYS A 126 -10.68 12.15 1.03
N GLN A 127 -10.76 13.48 0.99
CA GLN A 127 -10.54 14.33 2.15
C GLN A 127 -11.55 14.05 3.27
N ILE A 128 -12.80 13.75 2.91
CA ILE A 128 -13.83 13.31 3.86
C ILE A 128 -13.46 11.92 4.42
N SER A 129 -13.06 10.97 3.57
CA SER A 129 -12.68 9.61 4.01
C SER A 129 -11.48 9.59 4.95
N ILE A 130 -10.51 10.50 4.77
CA ILE A 130 -9.34 10.58 5.67
C ILE A 130 -9.58 11.42 6.92
N HIS A 131 -10.75 12.06 7.05
CA HIS A 131 -11.01 13.02 8.14
C HIS A 131 -10.98 12.35 9.51
N GLU A 132 -11.41 11.09 9.60
CA GLU A 132 -11.33 10.24 10.79
C GLU A 132 -9.90 10.17 11.36
N TYR A 133 -8.89 10.11 10.49
CA TYR A 133 -7.49 9.98 10.89
C TYR A 133 -6.76 11.32 11.03
N ARG A 134 -7.44 12.46 10.85
CA ARG A 134 -6.79 13.79 10.69
C ARG A 134 -5.86 14.17 11.85
N GLY A 135 -6.13 13.68 13.07
CA GLY A 135 -5.27 13.92 14.24
C GLY A 135 -3.98 13.08 14.26
N ASN A 136 -4.00 11.90 13.62
CA ASN A 136 -2.97 10.87 13.78
C ASN A 136 -2.21 10.56 12.46
N ILE A 137 -2.66 11.10 11.33
CA ILE A 137 -2.08 10.91 10.00
C ILE A 137 -1.11 12.04 9.62
N THR A 138 0.07 11.68 9.11
CA THR A 138 0.96 12.59 8.39
C THR A 138 1.17 12.08 6.96
N ILE A 139 1.04 12.94 5.94
CA ILE A 139 1.27 12.55 4.54
C ILE A 139 2.58 13.16 4.05
N ALA A 140 3.53 12.29 3.68
CA ALA A 140 4.83 12.65 3.14
C ALA A 140 4.94 12.26 1.66
N HIS A 141 5.48 13.17 0.85
CA HIS A 141 5.87 12.86 -0.53
C HIS A 141 7.30 12.36 -0.58
N LYS A 142 7.53 11.18 -1.18
CA LYS A 142 8.87 10.68 -1.50
C LYS A 142 8.96 10.30 -2.98
N ALA A 143 10.12 10.55 -3.58
CA ALA A 143 10.36 10.18 -4.97
C ALA A 143 10.38 8.63 -5.14
N GLY A 144 9.90 8.16 -6.28
CA GLY A 144 9.55 6.74 -6.52
C GLY A 144 10.65 5.70 -6.28
N ASN A 145 11.94 6.07 -6.29
CA ASN A 145 13.06 5.14 -6.06
C ASN A 145 13.06 4.49 -4.66
N ILE A 146 12.29 5.01 -3.70
CA ILE A 146 12.20 4.52 -2.32
C ILE A 146 11.02 3.53 -2.15
N HIS A 147 10.11 3.43 -3.11
CA HIS A 147 8.87 2.63 -3.00
C HIS A 147 9.06 1.13 -3.30
N LYS A 148 10.29 0.60 -3.32
CA LYS A 148 10.64 -0.75 -3.81
C LYS A 148 9.79 -1.89 -3.21
N THR A 149 9.26 -1.70 -2.01
CA THR A 149 8.42 -2.68 -1.34
C THR A 149 6.97 -2.70 -1.87
N ALA A 150 6.33 -1.54 -2.02
CA ALA A 150 4.98 -1.44 -2.60
C ALA A 150 5.00 -1.60 -4.13
N ASP A 151 6.10 -1.18 -4.76
CA ASP A 151 6.49 -1.43 -6.13
C ASP A 151 6.28 -2.90 -6.52
N GLY A 152 6.97 -3.82 -5.83
CA GLY A 152 6.91 -5.25 -6.14
C GLY A 152 5.48 -5.79 -6.15
N LEU A 153 4.66 -5.38 -5.18
CA LEU A 153 3.25 -5.81 -5.09
C LEU A 153 2.36 -5.21 -6.17
N SER A 154 2.58 -3.95 -6.54
CA SER A 154 1.83 -3.30 -7.62
C SER A 154 2.27 -3.77 -9.02
N ARG A 155 3.51 -4.27 -9.15
CA ARG A 155 4.13 -4.69 -10.42
C ARG A 155 4.11 -6.20 -10.67
N CYS A 156 3.97 -7.04 -9.65
CA CYS A 156 3.93 -8.50 -9.81
C CYS A 156 2.52 -8.99 -10.17
N THR A 157 2.29 -9.21 -11.47
CA THR A 157 0.98 -9.55 -12.01
C THR A 157 0.74 -11.06 -12.06
N LEU A 158 -0.01 -11.61 -11.10
CA LEU A 158 -0.76 -12.86 -11.32
C LEU A 158 -2.19 -12.49 -11.69
N LEU A 159 -2.75 -13.14 -12.71
CA LEU A 159 -4.15 -12.94 -13.07
C LEU A 159 -5.04 -13.44 -11.92
N ASN A 160 -6.16 -12.75 -11.66
CA ASN A 160 -7.17 -13.21 -10.71
C ASN A 160 -8.04 -14.31 -11.36
N THR A 161 -7.42 -15.43 -11.72
CA THR A 161 -8.10 -16.64 -12.23
C THR A 161 -8.26 -17.66 -11.10
N PRO A 162 -9.15 -18.65 -11.22
CA PRO A 162 -9.30 -19.72 -10.22
C PRO A 162 -8.01 -20.49 -9.90
N ASP A 163 -7.04 -20.48 -10.82
CA ASP A 163 -5.71 -21.08 -10.62
C ASP A 163 -4.79 -20.26 -9.69
N ASN A 164 -5.17 -19.03 -9.35
CA ASN A 164 -4.43 -18.18 -8.44
C ASN A 164 -4.76 -18.56 -6.98
N PRO A 165 -3.77 -18.94 -6.15
CA PRO A 165 -4.02 -19.30 -4.74
C PRO A 165 -4.58 -18.15 -3.89
N ALA A 166 -4.48 -16.90 -4.36
CA ALA A 166 -5.08 -15.71 -3.75
C ALA A 166 -6.33 -15.22 -4.51
N TYR A 167 -7.00 -16.11 -5.25
CA TYR A 167 -8.22 -15.77 -6.00
C TYR A 167 -9.30 -15.20 -5.07
N VAL A 168 -9.78 -14.01 -5.41
CA VAL A 168 -10.97 -13.42 -4.79
C VAL A 168 -12.04 -13.36 -5.86
N PRO A 169 -13.17 -14.08 -5.71
CA PRO A 169 -14.27 -13.97 -6.65
C PRO A 169 -14.73 -12.51 -6.69
N GLU A 170 -14.88 -11.97 -7.90
CA GLU A 170 -15.52 -10.67 -8.07
C GLU A 170 -16.98 -10.87 -7.66
N ASN A 171 -17.35 -10.42 -6.45
CA ASN A 171 -18.75 -10.32 -6.09
C ASN A 171 -19.38 -9.38 -7.13
N GLU A 172 -20.32 -9.90 -7.92
CA GLU A 172 -21.33 -9.09 -8.58
C GLU A 172 -22.14 -8.46 -7.44
N ASP A 173 -21.71 -7.27 -6.98
CA ASP A 173 -22.58 -6.44 -6.14
C ASP A 173 -23.85 -6.15 -6.97
N PRO A 174 -25.06 -6.32 -6.37
CA PRO A 174 -26.35 -6.24 -7.06
C PRO A 174 -26.67 -4.86 -7.64
#